data_AF-A0A1J5WUA8-F1
#
_entry.id   AF-A0A1J5WUA8-F1
#
_cell.length_a   1.000
_cell.length_b   1.000
_cell.length_c   1.000
_cell.angle_alpha   90.00
_cell.angle_beta   90.00
_cell.angle_gamma   90.00
#
_symmetry.space_group_name_H-M   'P 1'
#
loop_
_entity.id
_entity.type
_entity.pdbx_description
1 polymer ?
#
loop_
_entity_poly.entity_id
_entity_poly.type
_entity_poly.pdbx_seq_one_letter_code
_entity_poly.pdbx_strand_id
1 'polypeptide(L)'
;MFNLAYESFAKHGDSFFLEEKRGVLIVSKALLENEREEIQKKRQFLYEQRQKVLEAAKQNVLNDINPQDFERHKELEATKEELSPLITQLQTPDSFSLTQDFPNEAILLTEKTTVTLSNIEISVKLFLVLLGKARVTVGERFSITKHARNEDCIGEHDMTRTPFGLARYEAVSSLALENIEGIPKNSIGCYLKEVSLYNTGLINILPKLRIHEDSEVECFWVTADEKEHVSTLLEQEKMFCVGRVKIVNLSEYAVSVITKMRIHEDSVVESLTLVASRKKHVAAVLEQDKTFFVRRVKRVKLYNYAVRVITKMRIHEDNTMEDFVLAADKKHFPRTLEEGDSSIELGRIRRSGFYVPREIRRKLRYTLVDGEGKEERFFRRILCIE
;
A
#
# COMPACT_ATOMS: atom_id res chain seq x y z
N MET A 1 23.11 14.35 20.28
CA MET A 1 24.00 13.43 19.54
C MET A 1 23.14 12.83 18.44
N PHE A 2 23.24 13.35 17.20
CA PHE A 2 22.44 12.90 16.05
C PHE A 2 22.85 11.46 15.71
N ASN A 3 21.97 10.48 15.95
CA ASN A 3 22.17 9.12 15.49
C ASN A 3 21.33 8.94 14.22
N LEU A 4 21.91 9.27 13.07
CA LEU A 4 21.20 9.31 11.79
C LEU A 4 20.79 7.93 11.26
N ALA A 5 21.42 6.85 11.74
CA ALA A 5 20.90 5.50 11.53
C ALA A 5 19.50 5.32 12.19
N TYR A 6 19.20 6.13 13.22
CA TYR A 6 17.88 6.18 13.85
C TYR A 6 16.92 7.15 13.16
N GLU A 7 17.39 8.29 12.65
CA GLU A 7 16.54 9.35 12.06
C GLU A 7 16.26 9.17 10.57
N SER A 8 17.19 8.56 9.81
CA SER A 8 16.95 8.26 8.39
C SER A 8 15.85 7.21 8.24
N PHE A 9 14.98 7.44 7.28
CA PHE A 9 13.92 6.49 6.98
C PHE A 9 14.38 5.41 6.00
N ALA A 10 15.44 5.68 5.23
CA ALA A 10 16.10 4.77 4.30
C ALA A 10 17.59 5.12 4.14
N LYS A 11 18.39 4.15 3.70
CA LYS A 11 19.84 4.25 3.51
C LYS A 11 20.23 3.55 2.21
N HIS A 12 21.26 4.03 1.51
CA HIS A 12 21.87 3.33 0.39
C HIS A 12 23.38 3.62 0.37
N GLY A 13 24.22 2.61 0.50
CA GLY A 13 25.67 2.77 0.63
C GLY A 13 26.01 3.70 1.79
N ASP A 14 26.73 4.80 1.51
CA ASP A 14 27.03 5.87 2.47
C ASP A 14 26.03 7.03 2.43
N SER A 15 24.93 6.92 1.69
CA SER A 15 23.89 7.94 1.59
C SER A 15 22.69 7.63 2.49
N PHE A 16 22.13 8.65 3.12
CA PHE A 16 20.98 8.57 4.01
C PHE A 16 19.83 9.43 3.47
N PHE A 17 18.61 8.90 3.57
CA PHE A 17 17.38 9.59 3.19
C PHE A 17 16.62 10.02 4.44
N LEU A 18 16.42 11.32 4.58
CA LEU A 18 15.74 11.97 5.70
C LEU A 18 14.43 12.57 5.19
N GLU A 19 13.35 12.35 5.94
CA GLU A 19 12.04 12.90 5.59
C GLU A 19 11.90 14.28 6.22
N GLU A 20 11.93 15.30 5.37
CA GLU A 20 11.79 16.70 5.79
C GLU A 20 10.36 17.19 5.55
N LYS A 21 10.00 18.29 6.23
CA LYS A 21 8.67 18.92 6.02
C LYS A 21 8.44 19.31 4.55
N ARG A 22 9.50 19.75 3.87
CA ARG A 22 9.45 20.28 2.49
C ARG A 22 9.85 19.27 1.41
N GLY A 23 10.25 18.05 1.78
CA GLY A 23 10.83 17.13 0.79
C GLY A 23 11.54 15.92 1.39
N VAL A 24 12.39 15.29 0.58
CA VAL A 24 13.33 14.24 0.99
C VAL A 24 14.74 14.79 0.88
N LEU A 25 15.47 14.80 1.99
CA LEU A 25 16.86 15.20 2.03
C LEU A 25 17.76 13.96 1.88
N ILE A 26 18.65 13.98 0.90
CA ILE A 26 19.69 12.98 0.66
C ILE A 26 21.02 13.57 1.10
N VAL A 27 21.70 12.90 2.03
CA VAL A 27 23.00 13.34 2.56
C VAL A 27 23.99 12.18 2.58
N SER A 28 25.24 12.45 2.23
CA SER A 28 26.33 11.48 2.33
C SER A 28 26.89 11.45 3.76
N LYS A 29 27.40 10.29 4.17
CA LYS A 29 28.09 10.10 5.44
C LYS A 29 29.29 11.04 5.58
N ALA A 30 30.05 11.23 4.50
CA ALA A 30 31.23 12.08 4.47
C ALA A 30 30.90 13.56 4.73
N LEU A 31 29.83 14.07 4.12
CA LEU A 31 29.38 15.45 4.35
C LEU A 31 28.98 15.67 5.81
N LEU A 32 28.31 14.69 6.42
CA LEU A 32 27.92 14.72 7.82
C LEU A 32 29.13 14.68 8.77
N GLU A 33 30.13 13.84 8.47
CA GLU A 33 31.36 13.75 9.27
C GLU A 33 32.15 15.07 9.24
N ASN A 34 32.27 15.68 8.06
CA ASN A 34 32.93 16.99 7.90
C ASN A 34 32.21 18.11 8.67
N GLU A 35 30.89 18.19 8.58
CA GLU A 35 30.13 19.20 9.34
C GLU A 35 30.21 18.99 10.85
N ARG A 36 30.21 17.73 11.31
CA ARG A 36 30.42 17.41 12.73
C ARG A 36 31.78 17.93 13.20
N GLU A 37 32.83 17.74 12.42
CA GLU A 37 34.15 18.29 12.73
C GLU A 37 34.15 19.82 12.75
N GLU A 38 33.50 20.49 11.79
CA GLU A 38 33.39 21.95 11.78
C GLU A 38 32.62 22.49 13.00
N ILE A 39 31.50 21.87 13.35
CA ILE A 39 30.70 22.23 14.52
C ILE A 39 31.53 22.03 15.79
N GLN A 40 32.27 20.93 15.89
CA GLN A 40 33.16 20.65 17.02
C GLN A 40 34.29 21.68 17.11
N LYS A 41 34.90 22.07 15.98
CA LYS A 41 35.91 23.14 15.91
C LYS A 41 35.34 24.50 16.33
N LYS A 42 34.14 24.86 15.86
CA LYS A 42 33.45 26.11 16.26
C LYS A 42 33.12 26.13 17.76
N ARG A 43 32.62 25.02 18.31
CA ARG A 43 32.36 24.86 19.75
C ARG A 43 33.63 25.02 20.57
N GLN A 44 34.73 24.40 20.12
CA GLN A 44 36.04 24.52 20.76
C GLN A 44 36.55 25.97 20.72
N PHE A 45 36.48 26.64 19.56
CA PHE A 45 36.86 28.04 19.42
C PHE A 45 36.04 28.96 20.33
N LEU A 46 34.71 28.81 20.35
CA LEU A 46 33.83 29.59 21.22
C LEU A 46 34.12 29.34 22.70
N TYR A 47 34.42 28.10 23.08
CA TYR A 47 34.84 27.77 24.44
C TYR A 47 36.13 28.49 24.83
N GLU A 48 37.14 28.49 23.97
CA GLU A 48 38.41 29.21 24.20
C GLU A 48 38.22 30.73 24.27
N GLN A 49 37.38 31.31 23.40
CA GLN A 49 37.02 32.74 23.47
C GLN A 49 36.31 33.07 24.79
N ARG A 50 35.39 32.21 25.24
CA ARG A 50 34.71 32.38 26.54
C ARG A 50 35.68 32.28 27.70
N GLN A 51 36.64 31.36 27.67
CA GLN A 51 37.67 31.27 28.72
C GLN A 51 38.54 32.53 28.74
N LYS A 52 38.94 33.07 27.59
CA LYS A 52 39.71 34.32 27.51
C LYS A 52 38.93 35.52 28.06
N VAL A 53 37.65 35.66 27.70
CA VAL A 53 36.78 36.72 28.23
C VAL A 53 36.56 36.55 29.73
N LEU A 54 36.38 35.31 30.20
CA LEU A 54 36.20 35.02 31.62
C LEU A 54 37.45 35.33 32.43
N GLU A 55 38.64 34.96 31.95
CA GLU A 55 39.91 35.33 32.59
C GLU A 55 40.16 36.84 32.57
N ALA A 56 39.85 37.53 31.47
CA ALA A 56 39.92 38.99 31.40
C ALA A 56 38.91 39.69 32.33
N ALA A 57 37.72 39.11 32.51
CA ALA A 57 36.71 39.60 33.44
C ALA A 57 37.12 39.37 34.90
N LYS A 58 37.70 38.21 35.23
CA LYS A 58 38.29 37.93 36.56
C LYS A 58 39.42 38.90 36.91
N GLN A 59 40.21 39.32 35.92
CA GLN A 59 41.29 40.28 36.11
C GLN A 59 40.80 41.73 36.32
N ASN A 60 39.59 42.05 35.84
CA ASN A 60 39.01 43.39 35.89
C ASN A 60 37.96 43.59 37.00
N VAL A 61 37.43 42.51 37.59
CA VAL A 61 36.45 42.58 38.69
C VAL A 61 36.73 41.47 39.70
N LEU A 62 37.21 41.86 40.89
CA LEU A 62 37.00 41.05 42.09
C LEU A 62 35.55 41.30 42.56
N ASN A 63 34.83 40.20 42.73
CA ASN A 63 33.55 40.00 43.43
C ASN A 63 32.29 39.79 42.57
N ASP A 64 31.71 38.60 42.83
CA ASP A 64 30.31 38.21 42.77
C ASP A 64 29.59 38.20 41.41
N ILE A 65 29.81 37.13 40.65
CA ILE A 65 28.77 36.62 39.73
C ILE A 65 28.63 35.09 39.91
N ASN A 66 27.45 34.67 40.35
CA ASN A 66 27.05 33.28 40.55
C ASN A 66 26.94 32.55 39.18
N PRO A 67 27.64 31.42 38.94
CA PRO A 67 27.73 30.78 37.62
C PRO A 67 26.45 30.06 37.12
N GLN A 68 25.34 30.09 37.87
CA GLN A 68 24.17 29.23 37.58
C GLN A 68 23.11 29.82 36.64
N ASP A 69 23.20 31.10 36.24
CA ASP A 69 22.13 31.74 35.44
C ASP A 69 22.32 31.69 33.91
N PHE A 70 23.40 31.11 33.39
CA PHE A 70 23.66 31.04 31.94
C PHE A 70 23.32 29.70 31.26
N GLU A 71 22.82 28.71 32.01
CA GLU A 71 22.55 27.35 31.50
C GLU A 71 21.14 27.13 30.94
N ARG A 72 20.17 28.02 31.17
CA ARG A 72 18.75 27.75 30.83
C ARG A 72 18.28 28.16 29.43
N HIS A 73 19.10 28.83 28.61
CA HIS A 73 18.76 29.16 27.21
C HIS A 73 19.47 28.29 26.17
N LYS A 74 20.25 27.29 26.61
CA LYS A 74 21.28 26.63 25.79
C LYS A 74 20.78 25.46 24.93
N GLU A 75 19.62 24.88 25.21
CA GLU A 75 19.19 23.62 24.58
C GLU A 75 18.09 23.78 23.51
N LEU A 76 17.35 24.90 23.46
CA LEU A 76 16.25 25.06 22.50
C LEU A 76 16.61 25.87 21.24
N GLU A 77 17.55 26.81 21.31
CA GLU A 77 18.01 27.58 20.13
C GLU A 77 19.12 26.87 19.35
N ALA A 78 19.93 26.03 20.01
CA ALA A 78 21.00 25.27 19.37
C ALA A 78 20.48 24.29 18.30
N THR A 79 19.31 23.68 18.50
CA THR A 79 18.76 22.70 17.55
C THR A 79 18.22 23.31 16.26
N LYS A 80 17.90 24.62 16.25
CA LYS A 80 17.37 25.31 15.07
C LYS A 80 18.47 25.99 14.24
N GLU A 81 19.58 26.39 14.88
CA GLU A 81 20.78 26.93 14.22
C GLU A 81 21.74 25.84 13.70
N GLU A 82 21.73 24.63 14.29
CA GLU A 82 22.63 23.52 13.92
C GLU A 82 22.43 22.99 12.48
N LEU A 83 21.26 23.19 11.87
CA LEU A 83 20.96 22.83 10.48
C LEU A 83 21.10 24.00 9.49
N SER A 84 21.41 25.21 9.97
CA SER A 84 21.51 26.40 9.10
C SER A 84 22.65 26.35 8.07
N PRO A 85 23.83 25.72 8.31
CA PRO A 85 24.88 25.63 7.29
C PRO A 85 24.52 24.68 6.15
N LEU A 86 23.83 23.57 6.45
CA LEU A 86 23.33 22.62 5.44
C LEU A 86 22.47 23.34 4.40
N ILE A 87 21.58 24.24 4.85
CA ILE A 87 20.60 24.94 4.01
C ILE A 87 21.26 25.81 2.93
N THR A 88 22.46 26.34 3.17
CA THR A 88 23.19 27.16 2.19
C THR A 88 23.88 26.37 1.07
N GLN A 89 24.03 25.05 1.20
CA GLN A 89 24.62 24.17 0.16
C GLN A 89 23.61 23.18 -0.46
N LEU A 90 22.33 23.24 -0.07
CA LEU A 90 21.29 22.34 -0.58
C LEU A 90 21.05 22.56 -2.07
N GLN A 91 21.37 21.54 -2.87
CA GLN A 91 20.89 21.49 -4.24
C GLN A 91 19.42 21.09 -4.25
N THR A 92 18.59 21.90 -4.91
CA THR A 92 17.17 21.63 -5.15
C THR A 92 16.96 21.50 -6.66
N PRO A 93 17.33 20.35 -7.25
CA PRO A 93 17.27 20.19 -8.70
C PRO A 93 15.83 20.17 -9.20
N ASP A 94 15.60 20.68 -10.42
CA ASP A 94 14.31 20.56 -11.12
C ASP A 94 14.06 19.12 -11.59
N SER A 95 15.12 18.42 -12.01
CA SER A 95 15.08 16.99 -12.39
C SER A 95 16.17 16.20 -11.69
N PHE A 96 15.82 15.02 -11.19
CA PHE A 96 16.75 14.12 -10.51
C PHE A 96 16.53 12.67 -10.96
N SER A 97 17.57 12.01 -11.46
CA SER A 97 17.51 10.58 -11.75
C SER A 97 18.01 9.81 -10.54
N LEU A 98 17.17 8.94 -9.97
CA LEU A 98 17.59 8.11 -8.86
C LEU A 98 18.49 6.98 -9.38
N THR A 99 19.74 6.94 -8.91
CA THR A 99 20.75 5.94 -9.27
C THR A 99 21.29 5.25 -8.04
N GLN A 100 22.17 4.26 -8.22
CA GLN A 100 22.89 3.63 -7.11
C GLN A 100 24.06 4.49 -6.61
N ASP A 101 24.57 5.36 -7.46
CA ASP A 101 25.63 6.30 -7.11
C ASP A 101 25.03 7.66 -6.74
N PHE A 102 25.49 8.22 -5.63
CA PHE A 102 25.09 9.55 -5.17
C PHE A 102 26.29 10.47 -5.07
N PRO A 103 26.13 11.77 -5.38
CA PRO A 103 27.18 12.74 -5.12
C PRO A 103 27.41 12.91 -3.62
N ASN A 104 28.59 13.41 -3.24
CA ASN A 104 28.91 13.71 -1.86
C ASN A 104 28.13 14.92 -1.30
N GLU A 105 27.45 15.66 -2.17
CA GLU A 105 26.69 16.88 -1.86
C GLU A 105 25.28 16.57 -1.32
N ALA A 106 24.72 17.49 -0.53
CA ALA A 106 23.38 17.36 0.02
C ALA A 106 22.31 17.77 -1.02
N ILE A 107 21.35 16.88 -1.27
CA ILE A 107 20.27 17.10 -2.25
C ILE A 107 18.92 17.12 -1.53
N LEU A 108 18.12 18.15 -1.77
CA LEU A 108 16.74 18.23 -1.30
C LEU A 108 15.77 18.03 -2.48
N LEU A 109 15.09 16.89 -2.48
CA LEU A 109 14.01 16.60 -3.42
C LEU A 109 12.71 17.19 -2.89
N THR A 110 12.10 18.10 -3.65
CA THR A 110 10.85 18.78 -3.26
C THR A 110 9.72 18.45 -4.23
N GLU A 111 8.51 18.96 -3.96
CA GLU A 111 7.36 18.85 -4.88
C GLU A 111 7.60 19.46 -6.27
N LYS A 112 8.64 20.31 -6.42
CA LYS A 112 9.07 20.87 -7.71
C LYS A 112 10.06 19.97 -8.44
N THR A 113 10.75 19.09 -7.70
CA THR A 113 11.73 18.16 -8.25
C THR A 113 11.04 16.98 -8.90
N THR A 114 11.38 16.70 -10.16
CA THR A 114 10.94 15.51 -10.88
C THR A 114 11.96 14.39 -10.72
N VAL A 115 11.60 13.37 -9.96
CA VAL A 115 12.41 12.18 -9.69
C VAL A 115 12.09 11.11 -10.73
N THR A 116 13.09 10.73 -11.52
CA THR A 116 12.98 9.67 -12.52
C THR A 116 13.46 8.34 -11.92
N LEU A 117 12.59 7.32 -11.98
CA LEU A 117 12.83 5.96 -11.50
C LEU A 117 12.92 5.03 -12.70
N SER A 118 14.10 4.55 -13.04
CA SER A 118 14.33 3.68 -14.22
C SER A 118 15.55 2.81 -14.04
N ASN A 119 15.46 1.55 -14.48
CA ASN A 119 16.53 0.55 -14.38
C ASN A 119 17.04 0.32 -12.95
N ILE A 120 16.15 0.46 -11.95
CA ILE A 120 16.46 0.32 -10.53
C ILE A 120 15.36 -0.45 -9.82
N GLU A 121 15.74 -1.07 -8.71
CA GLU A 121 14.83 -1.57 -7.70
C GLU A 121 14.93 -0.67 -6.46
N ILE A 122 13.81 -0.24 -5.87
CA ILE A 122 13.84 0.52 -4.61
C ILE A 122 12.94 -0.05 -3.54
N SER A 123 13.26 0.19 -2.27
CA SER A 123 12.38 -0.24 -1.18
C SER A 123 11.01 0.45 -1.29
N VAL A 124 9.94 -0.30 -0.98
CA VAL A 124 8.57 0.22 -0.98
C VAL A 124 8.43 1.48 -0.12
N LYS A 125 9.17 1.57 0.99
CA LYS A 125 9.14 2.75 1.86
C LYS A 125 9.71 3.99 1.16
N LEU A 126 10.86 3.87 0.49
CA LEU A 126 11.44 4.97 -0.28
C LEU A 126 10.48 5.41 -1.39
N PHE A 127 9.91 4.46 -2.13
CA PHE A 127 8.92 4.78 -3.16
C PHE A 127 7.71 5.56 -2.62
N LEU A 128 7.11 5.10 -1.52
CA LEU A 128 5.93 5.75 -0.93
C LEU A 128 6.23 7.16 -0.40
N VAL A 129 7.42 7.40 0.17
CA VAL A 129 7.83 8.74 0.61
C VAL A 129 8.05 9.65 -0.61
N LEU A 130 8.72 9.16 -1.66
CA LEU A 130 8.93 9.93 -2.89
C LEU A 130 7.61 10.33 -3.55
N LEU A 131 6.64 9.41 -3.65
CA LEU A 131 5.30 9.72 -4.14
C LEU A 131 4.66 10.87 -3.36
N GLY A 132 4.92 10.98 -2.06
CA GLY A 132 4.32 12.01 -1.21
C GLY A 132 5.05 13.35 -1.20
N LYS A 133 6.31 13.40 -1.65
CA LYS A 133 7.24 14.51 -1.38
C LYS A 133 7.89 15.12 -2.62
N ALA A 134 7.87 14.42 -3.75
CA ALA A 134 8.42 14.89 -5.02
C ALA A 134 7.54 14.44 -6.19
N ARG A 135 7.72 15.04 -7.37
CA ARG A 135 7.08 14.53 -8.60
C ARG A 135 7.81 13.25 -9.02
N VAL A 136 7.09 12.21 -9.40
CA VAL A 136 7.67 10.91 -9.74
C VAL A 136 7.35 10.54 -11.18
N THR A 137 8.38 10.23 -11.96
CA THR A 137 8.27 9.64 -13.30
C THR A 137 8.82 8.22 -13.27
N VAL A 138 7.97 7.25 -13.63
CA VAL A 138 8.38 5.84 -13.74
C VAL A 138 8.74 5.54 -15.19
N GLY A 139 10.00 5.18 -15.44
CA GLY A 139 10.48 4.72 -16.73
C GLY A 139 10.63 3.20 -16.80
N GLU A 140 11.51 2.73 -17.67
CA GLU A 140 11.68 1.30 -17.94
C GLU A 140 12.33 0.56 -16.78
N ARG A 141 12.01 -0.74 -16.65
CA ARG A 141 12.66 -1.66 -15.69
C ARG A 141 12.76 -1.07 -14.28
N PHE A 142 11.62 -0.60 -13.77
CA PHE A 142 11.49 -0.15 -12.39
C PHE A 142 10.77 -1.20 -11.55
N SER A 143 11.31 -1.53 -10.39
CA SER A 143 10.67 -2.43 -9.41
C SER A 143 10.70 -1.87 -7.99
N ILE A 144 9.80 -2.37 -7.16
CA ILE A 144 9.79 -2.12 -5.72
C ILE A 144 9.98 -3.42 -4.94
N THR A 145 10.71 -3.34 -3.83
CA THR A 145 11.03 -4.49 -2.96
C THR A 145 10.77 -4.19 -1.48
N LYS A 146 10.99 -5.19 -0.63
CA LYS A 146 10.88 -5.09 0.82
C LYS A 146 11.74 -3.94 1.35
N HIS A 147 11.20 -3.19 2.31
CA HIS A 147 12.02 -2.28 3.10
C HIS A 147 12.65 -3.01 4.28
N ALA A 148 13.97 -2.89 4.40
CA ALA A 148 14.73 -3.31 5.56
C ALA A 148 15.46 -2.09 6.15
N ARG A 149 15.33 -1.89 7.46
CA ARG A 149 15.94 -0.75 8.13
C ARG A 149 17.46 -0.96 8.17
N ASN A 150 18.22 0.08 7.82
CA ASN A 150 19.69 0.09 7.77
C ASN A 150 20.33 -0.76 6.66
N GLU A 151 19.53 -1.39 5.81
CA GLU A 151 20.00 -2.04 4.57
C GLU A 151 19.86 -1.08 3.39
N ASP A 152 20.53 -1.42 2.29
CA ASP A 152 20.47 -0.64 1.06
C ASP A 152 19.05 -0.66 0.48
N CYS A 153 18.50 0.53 0.30
CA CYS A 153 17.14 0.74 -0.17
C CYS A 153 17.04 0.87 -1.69
N ILE A 154 18.17 0.79 -2.41
CA ILE A 154 18.25 0.83 -3.87
C ILE A 154 19.11 -0.36 -4.31
N GLY A 155 18.62 -1.12 -5.28
CA GLY A 155 19.30 -2.25 -5.89
C GLY A 155 19.26 -2.18 -7.41
N GLU A 156 19.94 -3.12 -8.07
CA GLU A 156 19.76 -3.31 -9.50
C GLU A 156 18.39 -3.95 -9.76
N HIS A 157 17.77 -3.60 -10.88
CA HIS A 157 16.50 -4.20 -11.28
C HIS A 157 16.57 -5.73 -11.32
N ASP A 158 15.48 -6.41 -10.95
CA ASP A 158 15.33 -7.87 -10.93
C ASP A 158 16.27 -8.63 -9.98
N MET A 159 17.06 -7.96 -9.13
CA MET A 159 17.97 -8.69 -8.24
C MET A 159 17.28 -9.38 -7.06
N THR A 160 16.19 -8.83 -6.52
CA THR A 160 15.53 -9.42 -5.36
C THR A 160 14.09 -9.84 -5.66
N ARG A 161 13.86 -11.15 -5.72
CA ARG A 161 12.51 -11.74 -5.78
C ARG A 161 11.86 -11.83 -4.40
N THR A 162 12.20 -10.92 -3.49
CA THR A 162 11.82 -11.01 -2.08
C THR A 162 10.37 -10.58 -1.92
N PRO A 163 9.44 -11.50 -1.57
CA PRO A 163 8.04 -11.12 -1.40
C PRO A 163 7.87 -10.18 -0.21
N PHE A 164 7.07 -9.13 -0.37
CA PHE A 164 6.81 -8.16 0.70
C PHE A 164 5.33 -7.79 0.82
N GLY A 165 4.96 -7.20 1.97
CA GLY A 165 3.61 -6.70 2.21
C GLY A 165 3.46 -5.24 1.78
N LEU A 166 2.46 -4.93 0.97
CA LEU A 166 2.05 -3.56 0.66
C LEU A 166 0.90 -3.17 1.58
N ALA A 167 1.19 -2.36 2.60
CA ALA A 167 0.20 -1.94 3.58
C ALA A 167 0.13 -0.42 3.75
N ARG A 168 -1.09 0.13 3.88
CA ARG A 168 -1.32 1.53 4.26
C ARG A 168 -2.71 1.72 4.85
N TYR A 169 -2.75 2.44 5.98
CA TYR A 169 -3.96 2.73 6.76
C TYR A 169 -4.25 4.23 6.89
N GLU A 170 -3.43 5.06 6.23
CA GLU A 170 -3.46 6.51 6.31
C GLU A 170 -3.76 7.12 4.94
N ALA A 171 -4.31 8.34 4.96
CA ALA A 171 -4.46 9.14 3.76
C ALA A 171 -3.11 9.37 3.07
N VAL A 172 -3.16 9.57 1.76
CA VAL A 172 -2.00 9.95 0.95
C VAL A 172 -2.10 11.44 0.61
N SER A 173 -0.97 12.11 0.37
CA SER A 173 -0.99 13.51 -0.06
C SER A 173 -1.61 13.65 -1.45
N SER A 174 -2.10 14.84 -1.81
CA SER A 174 -2.58 15.14 -3.17
C SER A 174 -1.50 14.85 -4.21
N LEU A 175 -0.25 15.21 -3.91
CA LEU A 175 0.90 14.92 -4.76
C LEU A 175 1.08 13.42 -5.01
N ALA A 176 0.84 12.57 -4.01
CA ALA A 176 0.89 11.12 -4.20
C ALA A 176 -0.22 10.62 -5.13
N LEU A 177 -1.43 11.19 -5.06
CA LEU A 177 -2.52 10.85 -5.99
C LEU A 177 -2.17 11.25 -7.42
N GLU A 178 -1.68 12.48 -7.62
CA GLU A 178 -1.24 13.01 -8.91
C GLU A 178 -0.13 12.13 -9.52
N ASN A 179 0.86 11.75 -8.70
CA ASN A 179 1.93 10.85 -9.12
C ASN A 179 1.38 9.47 -9.51
N ILE A 180 0.49 8.88 -8.71
CA ILE A 180 -0.12 7.56 -9.01
C ILE A 180 -0.92 7.62 -10.30
N GLU A 181 -1.66 8.70 -10.55
CA GLU A 181 -2.42 8.90 -11.77
C GLU A 181 -1.50 8.87 -13.00
N GLY A 182 -0.39 9.62 -12.94
CA GLY A 182 0.62 9.74 -14.01
C GLY A 182 1.45 8.49 -14.27
N ILE A 183 1.54 7.54 -13.32
CA ILE A 183 2.29 6.30 -13.52
C ILE A 183 1.60 5.41 -14.58
N PRO A 184 2.33 4.83 -15.55
CA PRO A 184 1.75 3.90 -16.51
C PRO A 184 1.24 2.59 -15.86
N LYS A 185 0.33 1.89 -16.53
CA LYS A 185 -0.15 0.57 -16.05
C LYS A 185 0.94 -0.48 -16.16
N ASN A 186 0.96 -1.44 -15.23
CA ASN A 186 1.93 -2.55 -15.24
C ASN A 186 3.40 -2.11 -15.41
N SER A 187 3.78 -0.93 -14.90
CA SER A 187 5.12 -0.38 -15.04
C SER A 187 6.01 -0.62 -13.83
N ILE A 188 5.43 -0.96 -12.67
CA ILE A 188 6.17 -1.17 -11.43
C ILE A 188 6.26 -2.68 -11.16
N GLY A 189 7.41 -3.30 -11.37
CA GLY A 189 7.64 -4.70 -11.00
C GLY A 189 7.58 -4.91 -9.49
N CYS A 190 6.95 -5.99 -9.03
CA CYS A 190 6.99 -6.37 -7.62
C CYS A 190 6.67 -7.85 -7.38
N TYR A 191 7.13 -8.35 -6.22
CA TYR A 191 6.77 -9.64 -5.63
C TYR A 191 5.98 -9.37 -4.36
N LEU A 192 4.65 -9.57 -4.41
CA LEU A 192 3.80 -9.32 -3.25
C LEU A 192 3.54 -10.61 -2.47
N LYS A 193 3.63 -10.50 -1.15
CA LYS A 193 3.19 -11.51 -0.20
C LYS A 193 1.81 -11.17 0.37
N GLU A 194 1.55 -9.89 0.59
CA GLU A 194 0.33 -9.39 1.22
C GLU A 194 -0.01 -8.01 0.68
N VAL A 195 -1.31 -7.71 0.58
CA VAL A 195 -1.85 -6.38 0.34
C VAL A 195 -2.85 -6.05 1.44
N SER A 196 -2.65 -4.95 2.15
CA SER A 196 -3.57 -4.46 3.19
C SER A 196 -3.76 -2.95 3.07
N LEU A 197 -4.78 -2.53 2.31
CA LEU A 197 -5.08 -1.13 2.03
C LEU A 197 -6.41 -0.74 2.66
N TYR A 198 -6.38 0.18 3.61
CA TYR A 198 -7.55 0.59 4.37
C TYR A 198 -7.81 2.09 4.19
N ASN A 199 -8.95 2.43 3.60
CA ASN A 199 -9.47 3.79 3.46
C ASN A 199 -8.40 4.80 2.97
N THR A 200 -7.73 4.44 1.88
CA THR A 200 -6.61 5.22 1.36
C THR A 200 -6.66 5.29 -0.17
N GLY A 201 -6.33 6.45 -0.73
CA GLY A 201 -6.19 6.62 -2.17
C GLY A 201 -5.02 5.84 -2.79
N LEU A 202 -4.13 5.27 -1.97
CA LEU A 202 -3.08 4.35 -2.43
C LEU A 202 -3.65 3.13 -3.16
N ILE A 203 -4.93 2.78 -2.95
CA ILE A 203 -5.61 1.71 -3.70
C ILE A 203 -5.45 1.86 -5.22
N ASN A 204 -5.36 3.10 -5.72
CA ASN A 204 -5.18 3.37 -7.15
C ASN A 204 -3.79 2.98 -7.70
N ILE A 205 -2.84 2.56 -6.86
CA ILE A 205 -1.56 1.99 -7.29
C ILE A 205 -1.72 0.58 -7.87
N LEU A 206 -2.76 -0.17 -7.50
CA LEU A 206 -2.90 -1.59 -7.85
C LEU A 206 -2.80 -1.87 -9.37
N PRO A 207 -3.43 -1.08 -10.27
CA PRO A 207 -3.29 -1.29 -11.72
C PRO A 207 -1.92 -0.88 -12.29
N LYS A 208 -1.10 -0.19 -11.50
CA LYS A 208 0.25 0.25 -11.87
C LYS A 208 1.29 -0.83 -11.57
N LEU A 209 0.98 -1.73 -10.64
CA LEU A 209 1.83 -2.84 -10.25
C LEU A 209 1.80 -3.97 -11.29
N ARG A 210 2.99 -4.38 -11.72
CA ARG A 210 3.26 -5.62 -12.45
C ARG A 210 3.68 -6.68 -11.44
N ILE A 211 2.67 -7.26 -10.78
CA ILE A 211 2.86 -8.37 -9.84
C ILE A 211 3.32 -9.60 -10.63
N HIS A 212 4.48 -10.15 -10.26
CA HIS A 212 5.05 -11.29 -10.94
C HIS A 212 4.14 -12.53 -10.83
N GLU A 213 4.04 -13.34 -11.88
CA GLU A 213 3.12 -14.50 -11.95
C GLU A 213 3.42 -15.54 -10.85
N ASP A 214 4.69 -15.66 -10.47
CA ASP A 214 5.15 -16.50 -9.35
C ASP A 214 4.84 -15.96 -7.94
N SER A 215 4.18 -14.80 -7.82
CA SER A 215 3.83 -14.24 -6.52
C SER A 215 2.72 -15.05 -5.86
N GLU A 216 3.04 -15.63 -4.70
CA GLU A 216 2.09 -16.27 -3.78
C GLU A 216 1.58 -15.22 -2.78
N VAL A 217 0.45 -14.59 -3.11
CA VAL A 217 -0.20 -13.61 -2.25
C VAL A 217 -1.05 -14.33 -1.21
N GLU A 218 -0.61 -14.30 0.05
CA GLU A 218 -1.32 -14.92 1.16
C GLU A 218 -2.66 -14.20 1.42
N CYS A 219 -2.62 -12.87 1.49
CA CYS A 219 -3.78 -12.03 1.83
C CYS A 219 -3.88 -10.81 0.91
N PHE A 220 -5.08 -10.55 0.39
CA PHE A 220 -5.44 -9.35 -0.35
C PHE A 220 -6.64 -8.69 0.31
N TRP A 221 -6.38 -7.68 1.15
CA TRP A 221 -7.38 -6.97 1.95
C TRP A 221 -7.47 -5.52 1.50
N VAL A 222 -8.66 -5.12 1.05
CA VAL A 222 -8.92 -3.73 0.63
C VAL A 222 -10.26 -3.27 1.20
N THR A 223 -10.24 -2.14 1.90
CA THR A 223 -11.44 -1.48 2.43
C THR A 223 -11.49 -0.04 1.94
N ALA A 224 -12.65 0.40 1.46
CA ALA A 224 -12.85 1.78 1.03
C ALA A 224 -14.25 2.28 1.40
N ASP A 225 -14.33 3.13 2.42
CA ASP A 225 -15.58 3.73 2.89
C ASP A 225 -16.04 4.91 2.01
N GLU A 226 -15.12 5.47 1.24
CA GLU A 226 -15.32 6.60 0.32
C GLU A 226 -15.16 6.13 -1.14
N LYS A 227 -15.98 6.66 -2.05
CA LYS A 227 -15.99 6.24 -3.47
C LYS A 227 -14.71 6.70 -4.16
N GLU A 228 -14.23 7.86 -3.75
CA GLU A 228 -13.08 8.60 -4.25
C GLU A 228 -11.82 7.71 -4.19
N HIS A 229 -11.67 6.91 -3.12
CA HIS A 229 -10.54 5.99 -2.94
C HIS A 229 -10.40 4.92 -4.03
N VAL A 230 -11.49 4.55 -4.73
CA VAL A 230 -11.47 3.49 -5.76
C VAL A 230 -11.90 4.00 -7.14
N SER A 231 -12.37 5.24 -7.25
CA SER A 231 -12.97 5.80 -8.47
C SER A 231 -12.05 5.67 -9.69
N THR A 232 -10.81 6.17 -9.60
CA THR A 232 -9.81 6.11 -10.68
C THR A 232 -9.44 4.67 -11.06
N LEU A 233 -9.41 3.74 -10.09
CA LEU A 233 -9.20 2.31 -10.36
C LEU A 233 -10.36 1.72 -11.17
N LEU A 234 -11.61 2.08 -10.86
CA LEU A 234 -12.80 1.51 -11.51
C LEU A 234 -13.00 2.04 -12.94
N GLU A 235 -12.47 3.21 -13.26
CA GLU A 235 -12.45 3.78 -14.61
C GLU A 235 -11.53 3.01 -15.56
N GLN A 236 -10.63 2.18 -15.04
CA GLN A 236 -9.69 1.42 -15.87
C GLN A 236 -10.42 0.31 -16.65
N GLU A 237 -10.22 0.28 -17.97
CA GLU A 237 -10.78 -0.76 -18.84
C GLU A 237 -10.11 -2.13 -18.63
N LYS A 238 -8.79 -2.13 -18.48
CA LYS A 238 -7.99 -3.35 -18.34
C LYS A 238 -7.95 -3.81 -16.88
N MET A 239 -8.18 -5.11 -16.68
CA MET A 239 -8.00 -5.75 -15.38
C MET A 239 -6.51 -5.81 -15.01
N PHE A 240 -6.20 -5.70 -13.72
CA PHE A 240 -4.85 -5.93 -13.19
C PHE A 240 -4.72 -7.35 -12.61
N CYS A 241 -3.52 -7.91 -12.65
CA CYS A 241 -3.24 -9.25 -12.13
C CYS A 241 -2.87 -9.17 -10.65
N VAL A 242 -3.41 -10.06 -9.80
CA VAL A 242 -3.03 -10.18 -8.38
C VAL A 242 -2.16 -11.40 -8.07
N GLY A 243 -1.65 -12.09 -9.08
CA GLY A 243 -0.87 -13.31 -8.92
C GLY A 243 -1.73 -14.47 -8.39
N ARG A 244 -1.09 -15.41 -7.68
CA ARG A 244 -1.73 -16.55 -7.03
C ARG A 244 -2.13 -16.14 -5.62
N VAL A 245 -3.43 -15.90 -5.40
CA VAL A 245 -3.96 -15.37 -4.15
C VAL A 245 -4.74 -16.42 -3.37
N LYS A 246 -4.43 -16.54 -2.06
CA LYS A 246 -5.14 -17.46 -1.15
C LYS A 246 -6.39 -16.83 -0.55
N ILE A 247 -6.28 -15.61 -0.01
CA ILE A 247 -7.39 -14.94 0.69
C ILE A 247 -7.66 -13.57 0.04
N VAL A 248 -8.92 -13.33 -0.32
CA VAL A 248 -9.39 -12.03 -0.83
C VAL A 248 -10.49 -11.52 0.10
N ASN A 249 -10.27 -10.37 0.73
CA ASN A 249 -11.29 -9.67 1.52
C ASN A 249 -11.49 -8.25 0.98
N LEU A 250 -12.70 -7.94 0.51
CA LEU A 250 -13.05 -6.61 0.01
C LEU A 250 -14.24 -6.07 0.79
N SER A 251 -14.11 -4.83 1.28
CA SER A 251 -15.13 -4.19 2.11
C SER A 251 -15.55 -2.83 1.58
N GLU A 252 -16.85 -2.55 1.70
CA GLU A 252 -17.49 -1.30 1.29
C GLU A 252 -17.28 -1.01 -0.21
N TYR A 253 -16.88 0.19 -0.65
CA TYR A 253 -16.69 0.47 -2.09
C TYR A 253 -15.61 -0.40 -2.74
N ALA A 254 -14.68 -0.96 -1.95
CA ALA A 254 -13.65 -1.87 -2.45
C ALA A 254 -14.23 -3.18 -2.99
N VAL A 255 -15.47 -3.54 -2.65
CA VAL A 255 -16.18 -4.66 -3.29
C VAL A 255 -16.20 -4.52 -4.81
N SER A 256 -16.22 -3.30 -5.33
CA SER A 256 -16.20 -3.04 -6.77
C SER A 256 -14.88 -3.39 -7.46
N VAL A 257 -13.77 -3.43 -6.71
CA VAL A 257 -12.44 -3.77 -7.22
C VAL A 257 -12.38 -5.20 -7.77
N ILE A 258 -13.23 -6.11 -7.28
CA ILE A 258 -13.30 -7.51 -7.75
C ILE A 258 -13.50 -7.61 -9.27
N THR A 259 -14.19 -6.63 -9.86
CA THR A 259 -14.50 -6.58 -11.29
C THR A 259 -13.33 -6.13 -12.16
N LYS A 260 -12.29 -5.56 -11.54
CA LYS A 260 -11.08 -5.04 -12.21
C LYS A 260 -9.86 -5.91 -11.93
N MET A 261 -10.06 -7.04 -11.28
CA MET A 261 -9.00 -7.92 -10.82
C MET A 261 -9.02 -9.24 -11.60
N ARG A 262 -7.83 -9.70 -12.02
CA ARG A 262 -7.60 -11.02 -12.60
C ARG A 262 -6.78 -11.86 -11.62
N ILE A 263 -7.35 -12.98 -11.20
CA ILE A 263 -6.68 -13.99 -10.40
C ILE A 263 -5.97 -14.97 -11.35
N HIS A 264 -4.72 -15.37 -11.04
CA HIS A 264 -3.95 -16.31 -11.84
C HIS A 264 -4.69 -17.65 -12.04
N GLU A 265 -4.47 -18.35 -13.15
CA GLU A 265 -5.26 -19.54 -13.50
C GLU A 265 -5.03 -20.75 -12.62
N ASP A 266 -3.77 -20.92 -12.19
CA ASP A 266 -3.38 -21.93 -11.22
C ASP A 266 -3.72 -21.58 -9.78
N SER A 267 -4.36 -20.42 -9.53
CA SER A 267 -4.73 -20.00 -8.19
C SER A 267 -5.97 -20.76 -7.70
N VAL A 268 -5.88 -21.32 -6.50
CA VAL A 268 -7.03 -21.84 -5.75
C VAL A 268 -7.28 -20.90 -4.59
N VAL A 269 -8.32 -20.07 -4.69
CA VAL A 269 -8.67 -19.12 -3.63
C VAL A 269 -9.23 -19.88 -2.45
N GLU A 270 -8.57 -19.84 -1.30
CA GLU A 270 -9.06 -20.48 -0.08
C GLU A 270 -10.28 -19.76 0.50
N SER A 271 -10.32 -18.43 0.43
CA SER A 271 -11.44 -17.64 0.94
C SER A 271 -11.64 -16.35 0.16
N LEU A 272 -12.85 -16.14 -0.35
CA LEU A 272 -13.34 -14.88 -0.89
C LEU A 272 -14.41 -14.30 0.05
N THR A 273 -14.13 -13.15 0.65
CA THR A 273 -15.09 -12.43 1.50
C THR A 273 -15.41 -11.06 0.92
N LEU A 274 -16.70 -10.78 0.71
CA LEU A 274 -17.18 -9.46 0.31
C LEU A 274 -18.13 -8.91 1.37
N VAL A 275 -17.90 -7.68 1.83
CA VAL A 275 -18.73 -7.01 2.85
C VAL A 275 -19.18 -5.66 2.31
N ALA A 276 -20.47 -5.35 2.37
CA ALA A 276 -20.95 -4.02 2.02
C ALA A 276 -22.11 -3.58 2.91
N SER A 277 -21.89 -2.57 3.74
CA SER A 277 -22.89 -2.06 4.68
C SER A 277 -24.03 -1.26 4.04
N ARG A 278 -23.84 -0.71 2.82
CA ARG A 278 -24.81 0.15 2.14
C ARG A 278 -24.97 -0.23 0.66
N LYS A 279 -26.17 0.01 0.09
CA LYS A 279 -26.49 -0.25 -1.32
C LYS A 279 -25.50 0.41 -2.29
N LYS A 280 -25.06 1.64 -1.99
CA LYS A 280 -24.15 2.42 -2.84
C LYS A 280 -22.78 1.77 -3.03
N HIS A 281 -22.32 0.95 -2.08
CA HIS A 281 -20.99 0.33 -2.11
C HIS A 281 -20.85 -0.74 -3.19
N VAL A 282 -21.97 -1.33 -3.64
CA VAL A 282 -22.00 -2.36 -4.68
C VAL A 282 -22.58 -1.86 -6.00
N ALA A 283 -22.96 -0.59 -6.10
CA ALA A 283 -23.65 -0.05 -7.27
C ALA A 283 -22.84 -0.28 -8.56
N ALA A 284 -21.55 0.04 -8.53
CA ALA A 284 -20.67 -0.10 -9.68
C ALA A 284 -20.50 -1.56 -10.16
N VAL A 285 -20.59 -2.56 -9.28
CA VAL A 285 -20.56 -3.97 -9.68
C VAL A 285 -21.84 -4.36 -10.41
N LEU A 286 -22.98 -3.91 -9.89
CA LEU A 286 -24.29 -4.28 -10.41
C LEU A 286 -24.61 -3.60 -11.74
N GLU A 287 -24.04 -2.42 -11.98
CA GLU A 287 -24.15 -1.67 -13.23
C GLU A 287 -23.31 -2.27 -14.37
N GLN A 288 -22.35 -3.15 -14.08
CA GLN A 288 -21.56 -3.78 -15.14
C GLN A 288 -22.34 -4.86 -15.88
N ASP A 289 -22.27 -4.83 -17.22
CA ASP A 289 -22.87 -5.86 -18.06
C ASP A 289 -22.17 -7.22 -17.93
N LYS A 290 -20.84 -7.19 -17.73
CA LYS A 290 -20.01 -8.39 -17.68
C LYS A 290 -19.93 -8.95 -16.27
N THR A 291 -20.08 -10.27 -16.16
CA THR A 291 -19.80 -11.01 -14.93
C THR A 291 -18.29 -11.11 -14.69
N PHE A 292 -17.86 -11.18 -13.43
CA PHE A 292 -16.48 -11.48 -13.06
C PHE A 292 -16.31 -12.96 -12.71
N PHE A 293 -15.11 -13.50 -12.93
CA PHE A 293 -14.83 -14.93 -12.80
C PHE A 293 -13.91 -15.21 -11.61
N VAL A 294 -14.38 -15.99 -10.65
CA VAL A 294 -13.65 -16.35 -9.42
C VAL A 294 -12.84 -17.64 -9.58
N ARG A 295 -12.92 -18.30 -10.74
CA ARG A 295 -12.20 -19.55 -11.06
C ARG A 295 -12.44 -20.63 -10.00
N ARG A 296 -11.38 -21.06 -9.30
CA ARG A 296 -11.40 -22.08 -8.24
C ARG A 296 -11.40 -21.40 -6.87
N VAL A 297 -12.41 -21.71 -6.07
CA VAL A 297 -12.57 -21.13 -4.73
C VAL A 297 -13.12 -22.15 -3.75
N LYS A 298 -12.50 -22.26 -2.58
CA LYS A 298 -12.97 -23.16 -1.52
C LYS A 298 -14.14 -22.55 -0.73
N ARG A 299 -14.02 -21.28 -0.33
CA ARG A 299 -15.01 -20.62 0.53
C ARG A 299 -15.41 -19.26 -0.02
N VAL A 300 -16.71 -19.02 -0.15
CA VAL A 300 -17.27 -17.71 -0.52
C VAL A 300 -18.19 -17.22 0.60
N LYS A 301 -17.96 -15.99 1.06
CA LYS A 301 -18.74 -15.34 2.12
C LYS A 301 -19.17 -13.96 1.67
N LEU A 302 -20.47 -13.74 1.51
CA LEU A 302 -21.05 -12.45 1.14
C LEU A 302 -21.90 -11.91 2.28
N TYR A 303 -21.58 -10.70 2.75
CA TYR A 303 -22.25 -10.08 3.89
C TYR A 303 -23.01 -8.81 3.51
N ASN A 304 -24.18 -8.61 4.12
CA ASN A 304 -25.02 -7.42 3.95
C ASN A 304 -25.37 -7.15 2.47
N TYR A 305 -25.18 -5.94 1.94
CA TYR A 305 -25.48 -5.63 0.53
C TYR A 305 -24.56 -6.34 -0.47
N ALA A 306 -23.43 -6.92 -0.03
CA ALA A 306 -22.53 -7.66 -0.91
C ALA A 306 -23.17 -8.94 -1.46
N VAL A 307 -24.22 -9.46 -0.80
CA VAL A 307 -24.99 -10.60 -1.34
C VAL A 307 -25.55 -10.33 -2.73
N ARG A 308 -25.76 -9.06 -3.12
CA ARG A 308 -26.27 -8.71 -4.45
C ARG A 308 -25.25 -8.98 -5.56
N VAL A 309 -23.96 -8.97 -5.24
CA VAL A 309 -22.85 -9.19 -6.18
C VAL A 309 -22.86 -10.61 -6.76
N ILE A 310 -23.53 -11.55 -6.09
CA ILE A 310 -23.70 -12.93 -6.57
C ILE A 310 -24.28 -13.01 -7.99
N THR A 311 -25.14 -12.07 -8.37
CA THR A 311 -25.75 -11.95 -9.71
C THR A 311 -24.74 -11.69 -10.82
N LYS A 312 -23.56 -11.17 -10.46
CA LYS A 312 -22.47 -10.84 -11.39
C LYS A 312 -21.30 -11.81 -11.26
N MET A 313 -21.41 -12.84 -10.45
CA MET A 313 -20.32 -13.76 -10.15
C MET A 313 -20.47 -15.05 -10.97
N ARG A 314 -19.36 -15.49 -11.58
CA ARG A 314 -19.24 -16.82 -12.17
C ARG A 314 -18.13 -17.61 -11.49
N ILE A 315 -18.39 -18.88 -11.24
CA ILE A 315 -17.45 -19.84 -10.66
C ILE A 315 -17.19 -20.93 -11.70
N HIS A 316 -15.98 -21.49 -11.71
CA HIS A 316 -15.65 -22.58 -12.62
C HIS A 316 -16.54 -23.81 -12.37
N GLU A 317 -17.01 -24.47 -13.43
CA GLU A 317 -17.93 -25.61 -13.34
C GLU A 317 -17.36 -26.79 -12.52
N ASP A 318 -16.06 -27.07 -12.69
CA ASP A 318 -15.33 -28.09 -11.93
C ASP A 318 -15.03 -27.73 -10.46
N ASN A 319 -15.43 -26.54 -10.00
CA ASN A 319 -15.18 -26.14 -8.63
C ASN A 319 -16.18 -26.80 -7.66
N THR A 320 -15.68 -27.45 -6.62
CA THR A 320 -16.49 -27.92 -5.49
C THR A 320 -16.17 -27.07 -4.27
N MET A 321 -17.09 -26.16 -3.91
CA MET A 321 -16.94 -25.28 -2.75
C MET A 321 -17.10 -26.06 -1.45
N GLU A 322 -16.23 -25.75 -0.49
CA GLU A 322 -16.35 -26.19 0.90
C GLU A 322 -17.45 -25.40 1.61
N ASP A 323 -17.39 -24.06 1.54
CA ASP A 323 -18.38 -23.18 2.16
C ASP A 323 -18.94 -22.14 1.17
N PHE A 324 -20.25 -21.94 1.23
CA PHE A 324 -20.95 -20.87 0.54
C PHE A 324 -21.93 -20.19 1.51
N VAL A 325 -21.59 -18.98 1.95
CA VAL A 325 -22.30 -18.25 3.00
C VAL A 325 -22.86 -16.95 2.45
N LEU A 326 -24.18 -16.78 2.54
CA LEU A 326 -24.86 -15.50 2.35
C LEU A 326 -25.46 -15.06 3.68
N ALA A 327 -24.96 -13.97 4.25
CA ALA A 327 -25.39 -13.48 5.55
C ALA A 327 -25.84 -12.02 5.45
N ALA A 328 -27.16 -11.81 5.42
CA ALA A 328 -27.73 -10.48 5.30
C ALA A 328 -29.18 -10.44 5.83
N ASP A 329 -29.58 -9.30 6.41
CA ASP A 329 -30.99 -9.02 6.74
C ASP A 329 -31.91 -8.97 5.51
N LYS A 330 -33.21 -9.20 5.71
CA LYS A 330 -34.25 -9.08 4.67
C LYS A 330 -34.17 -7.78 3.86
N LYS A 331 -33.83 -6.64 4.49
CA LYS A 331 -33.71 -5.32 3.82
C LYS A 331 -32.59 -5.25 2.78
N HIS A 332 -31.56 -6.10 2.89
CA HIS A 332 -30.42 -6.14 1.98
C HIS A 332 -30.72 -6.94 0.70
N PHE A 333 -31.79 -7.75 0.74
CA PHE A 333 -32.38 -8.41 -0.41
C PHE A 333 -33.58 -7.54 -0.87
N PRO A 334 -33.45 -6.69 -1.90
CA PRO A 334 -34.62 -6.02 -2.45
C PRO A 334 -35.63 -7.06 -2.98
N ARG A 335 -36.84 -6.62 -3.35
CA ARG A 335 -37.90 -7.47 -3.95
C ARG A 335 -37.46 -8.28 -5.19
N THR A 336 -36.26 -8.01 -5.71
CA THR A 336 -35.69 -8.53 -6.95
C THR A 336 -34.17 -8.76 -6.73
N LEU A 337 -33.66 -9.98 -6.56
CA LEU A 337 -33.45 -10.99 -7.60
C LEU A 337 -34.56 -10.97 -8.66
N GLU A 338 -34.46 -9.99 -9.54
CA GLU A 338 -35.28 -9.81 -10.76
C GLU A 338 -35.04 -10.95 -11.75
N GLU A 339 -33.97 -11.71 -11.52
CA GLU A 339 -33.64 -12.89 -12.28
C GLU A 339 -34.64 -14.02 -12.00
N GLY A 340 -34.91 -14.81 -13.05
CA GLY A 340 -35.74 -16.01 -12.94
C GLY A 340 -35.23 -16.99 -11.89
N ASP A 341 -36.06 -17.95 -11.51
CA ASP A 341 -35.57 -19.01 -10.64
C ASP A 341 -34.41 -19.78 -11.31
N SER A 342 -33.42 -20.19 -10.52
CA SER A 342 -32.20 -20.87 -10.98
C SER A 342 -31.38 -20.13 -12.06
N SER A 343 -31.33 -18.80 -11.97
CA SER A 343 -30.55 -17.92 -12.87
C SER A 343 -29.06 -17.82 -12.51
N ILE A 344 -28.70 -18.06 -11.25
CA ILE A 344 -27.33 -17.88 -10.75
C ILE A 344 -26.65 -19.23 -10.65
N GLU A 345 -25.63 -19.47 -11.45
CA GLU A 345 -24.86 -20.72 -11.45
C GLU A 345 -23.74 -20.68 -10.42
N LEU A 346 -23.80 -21.57 -9.42
CA LEU A 346 -22.77 -21.69 -8.38
C LEU A 346 -21.96 -22.98 -8.47
N GLY A 347 -22.45 -23.98 -9.21
CA GLY A 347 -21.79 -25.28 -9.32
C GLY A 347 -21.99 -26.18 -8.10
N ARG A 348 -20.94 -26.91 -7.70
CA ARG A 348 -20.99 -27.93 -6.64
C ARG A 348 -20.61 -27.34 -5.28
N ILE A 349 -21.35 -27.67 -4.24
CA ILE A 349 -21.14 -27.15 -2.88
C ILE A 349 -21.29 -28.29 -1.86
N ARG A 350 -20.37 -28.39 -0.90
CA ARG A 350 -20.51 -29.33 0.21
C ARG A 350 -21.72 -28.95 1.06
N ARG A 351 -22.55 -29.95 1.37
CA ARG A 351 -23.77 -29.75 2.17
C ARG A 351 -23.50 -29.10 3.52
N SER A 352 -22.41 -29.47 4.19
CA SER A 352 -22.01 -28.91 5.49
C SER A 352 -21.65 -27.43 5.47
N GLY A 353 -21.36 -26.88 4.29
CA GLY A 353 -20.94 -25.49 4.11
C GLY A 353 -21.96 -24.60 3.40
N PHE A 354 -23.16 -25.10 3.10
CA PHE A 354 -24.18 -24.34 2.38
C PHE A 354 -25.09 -23.54 3.32
N TYR A 355 -24.72 -22.29 3.60
CA TYR A 355 -25.42 -21.38 4.50
C TYR A 355 -26.08 -20.23 3.74
N VAL A 356 -27.23 -20.52 3.13
CA VAL A 356 -28.01 -19.56 2.33
C VAL A 356 -29.44 -19.42 2.89
N PRO A 357 -29.95 -18.17 3.07
CA PRO A 357 -31.35 -17.91 3.43
C PRO A 357 -32.33 -18.56 2.46
N ARG A 358 -33.42 -19.14 2.97
CA ARG A 358 -34.37 -19.95 2.18
C ARG A 358 -34.96 -19.17 1.00
N GLU A 359 -35.19 -17.89 1.18
CA GLU A 359 -35.79 -16.97 0.20
C GLU A 359 -34.95 -16.83 -1.08
N ILE A 360 -33.63 -17.03 -0.96
CA ILE A 360 -32.65 -16.84 -2.04
C ILE A 360 -32.32 -18.17 -2.73
N ARG A 361 -32.50 -19.32 -2.06
CA ARG A 361 -32.14 -20.64 -2.59
C ARG A 361 -32.77 -20.92 -3.96
N ARG A 362 -34.03 -20.54 -4.16
CA ARG A 362 -34.75 -20.72 -5.44
C ARG A 362 -34.10 -20.00 -6.63
N LYS A 363 -33.28 -18.98 -6.38
CA LYS A 363 -32.59 -18.20 -7.41
C LYS A 363 -31.25 -18.82 -7.82
N LEU A 364 -30.75 -19.76 -7.03
CA LEU A 364 -29.44 -20.39 -7.23
C LEU A 364 -29.61 -21.73 -7.93
N ARG A 365 -28.74 -22.00 -8.92
CA ARG A 365 -28.51 -23.31 -9.52
C ARG A 365 -27.24 -23.89 -8.92
N TYR A 366 -27.38 -24.93 -8.12
CA TYR A 366 -26.28 -25.57 -7.41
C TYR A 366 -26.55 -27.06 -7.22
N THR A 367 -25.47 -27.82 -7.04
CA THR A 367 -25.51 -29.24 -6.68
C THR A 367 -24.89 -29.42 -5.29
N LEU A 368 -25.66 -29.99 -4.35
CA LEU A 368 -25.11 -30.35 -3.05
C LEU A 368 -24.41 -31.70 -3.13
N VAL A 369 -23.20 -31.76 -2.59
CA VAL A 369 -22.40 -32.98 -2.49
C VAL A 369 -22.08 -33.32 -1.04
N ASP A 370 -21.87 -34.60 -0.77
CA ASP A 370 -21.42 -35.09 0.53
C ASP A 370 -19.91 -34.83 0.75
N GLY A 371 -19.36 -35.33 1.87
CA GLY A 371 -17.94 -35.17 2.20
C GLY A 371 -16.98 -35.87 1.22
N GLU A 372 -17.46 -36.89 0.51
CA GLU A 372 -16.73 -37.65 -0.53
C GLU A 372 -16.90 -37.03 -1.92
N GLY A 373 -17.71 -35.95 -2.03
CA GLY A 373 -17.98 -35.27 -3.29
C GLY A 373 -19.02 -35.98 -4.16
N LYS A 374 -19.73 -36.99 -3.66
CA LYS A 374 -20.83 -37.64 -4.39
C LYS A 374 -22.07 -36.77 -4.34
N GLU A 375 -22.77 -36.69 -5.47
CA GLU A 375 -24.06 -36.02 -5.53
C GLU A 375 -25.07 -36.79 -4.68
N GLU A 376 -25.69 -36.11 -3.73
CA GLU A 376 -26.80 -36.71 -3.01
C GLU A 376 -27.99 -36.80 -3.98
N ARG A 377 -28.41 -38.03 -4.33
CA ARG A 377 -29.60 -38.30 -5.17
C ARG A 377 -30.94 -37.82 -4.56
N PHE A 378 -30.92 -37.07 -3.48
CA PHE A 378 -32.11 -36.66 -2.72
C PHE A 378 -32.90 -35.49 -3.34
N PHE A 379 -32.43 -34.88 -4.43
CA PHE A 379 -33.13 -33.75 -5.09
C PHE A 379 -33.57 -34.00 -6.54
N ARG A 380 -33.72 -35.25 -6.99
CA ARG A 380 -34.49 -35.55 -8.23
C ARG A 380 -36.00 -35.61 -8.03
N ARG A 381 -36.54 -35.19 -6.87
CA ARG A 381 -37.99 -35.27 -6.57
C ARG A 381 -38.68 -34.01 -6.03
N ILE A 382 -38.06 -32.83 -6.15
CA ILE A 382 -38.75 -31.54 -5.89
C ILE A 382 -38.42 -30.53 -7.01
N LEU A 383 -38.60 -30.98 -8.24
CA LEU A 383 -38.96 -30.14 -9.38
C LEU A 383 -40.14 -30.90 -10.01
N CYS A 384 -41.33 -30.30 -9.98
CA CYS A 384 -42.66 -30.92 -10.12
C CYS A 384 -43.22 -31.51 -8.82
N ILE A 385 -43.87 -30.66 -8.00
CA ILE A 385 -45.27 -30.81 -7.56
C ILE A 385 -45.67 -29.41 -7.05
N GLU A 386 -46.61 -28.82 -7.81
CA GLU A 386 -47.55 -27.71 -7.57
C GLU A 386 -47.12 -26.46 -6.78
#